data_AF-A0A7C2IXX8-F1
#
_entry.id   AF-A0A7C2IXX8-F1
#
_cell.length_a   1.000
_cell.length_b   1.000
_cell.length_c   1.000
_cell.angle_alpha   90.00
_cell.angle_beta   90.00
_cell.angle_gamma   90.00
#
_symmetry.space_group_name_H-M   'P 1'
#
loop_
_entity.id
_entity.type
_entity.pdbx_description
1 polymer ?
#
loop_
_entity_poly.entity_id
_entity_poly.type
_entity_poly.pdbx_seq_one_letter_code
_entity_poly.pdbx_strand_id
1 'polypeptide(L)'
;MSLLLGPLRAKWEEAARRDLSVRREVARFLGALILSLRRELSNRKILRGGGSVPRNAFLSSSDFNTLLWPVVQRLDDPDLNRKVARKVLERLKYLAGWRIDYLRSCPEDPQRSTEWEKTREVHEAVARGAGQTETLVDQFFDSTKNYDMEIAEKLLGELEAVVAELQS
;
A
#
# COMPACT_ATOMS: atom_id res chain seq x y z
N MET A 1 28.25 2.23 -41.13
CA MET A 1 27.01 2.73 -40.50
C MET A 1 26.77 2.01 -39.16
N SER A 2 27.32 2.50 -38.03
CA SER A 2 26.95 2.00 -36.68
C SER A 2 27.44 2.91 -35.54
N LEU A 3 27.21 4.23 -35.64
CA LEU A 3 27.63 5.19 -34.60
C LEU A 3 26.47 5.77 -33.78
N LEU A 4 25.21 5.55 -34.20
CA LEU A 4 24.02 6.12 -33.55
C LEU A 4 23.29 5.15 -32.59
N LEU A 5 23.62 3.86 -32.61
CA LEU A 5 22.98 2.85 -31.75
C LEU A 5 23.50 2.87 -30.31
N GLY A 6 24.75 3.29 -30.08
CA GLY A 6 25.35 3.38 -28.75
C GLY A 6 24.64 4.38 -27.82
N PRO A 7 24.45 5.64 -28.23
CA PRO A 7 23.80 6.66 -27.41
C PRO A 7 22.32 6.36 -27.12
N LEU A 8 21.60 5.76 -28.07
CA LEU A 8 20.23 5.33 -27.87
C LEU A 8 20.17 4.18 -26.87
N ARG A 9 21.00 3.15 -27.03
CA ARG A 9 21.05 2.02 -26.09
C ARG A 9 21.39 2.47 -24.66
N ALA A 10 22.34 3.38 -24.49
CA ALA A 10 22.70 3.94 -23.19
C ALA A 10 21.52 4.66 -22.50
N LYS A 11 20.72 5.43 -23.26
CA LYS A 11 19.50 6.07 -22.72
C LYS A 11 18.45 5.05 -22.28
N TRP A 12 18.32 3.94 -22.98
CA TRP A 12 17.35 2.89 -22.66
C TRP A 12 17.80 2.10 -21.43
N GLU A 13 19.09 1.78 -21.32
CA GLU A 13 19.67 1.14 -20.14
C GLU A 13 19.53 2.03 -18.91
N GLU A 14 19.74 3.34 -19.06
CA GLU A 14 19.56 4.30 -17.96
C GLU A 14 18.11 4.44 -17.53
N ALA A 15 17.16 4.50 -18.48
CA ALA A 15 15.74 4.51 -18.18
C ALA A 15 15.29 3.22 -17.47
N ALA A 16 15.78 2.06 -17.92
CA ALA A 16 15.49 0.78 -17.28
C ALA A 16 16.08 0.68 -15.85
N ARG A 17 17.27 1.25 -15.62
CA ARG A 17 17.86 1.32 -14.28
C ARG A 17 17.04 2.19 -13.33
N ARG A 18 16.58 3.35 -13.80
CA ARG A 18 15.74 4.24 -13.00
C ARG A 18 14.39 3.61 -12.67
N ASP A 19 13.71 3.02 -13.65
CA ASP A 19 12.48 2.23 -13.43
C ASP A 19 12.69 1.14 -12.37
N LEU A 20 13.74 0.32 -12.53
CA LEU A 20 14.05 -0.74 -11.57
C LEU A 20 14.32 -0.21 -10.16
N SER A 21 15.00 0.94 -10.04
CA SER A 21 15.24 1.59 -8.75
C SER A 21 13.93 1.98 -8.08
N VAL A 22 13.01 2.61 -8.82
CA VAL A 22 11.70 3.02 -8.29
C VAL A 22 10.89 1.80 -7.89
N ARG A 23 10.84 0.75 -8.73
CA ARG A 23 10.14 -0.51 -8.40
C ARG A 23 10.66 -1.15 -7.12
N ARG A 24 11.97 -1.15 -6.89
CA ARG A 24 12.60 -1.65 -5.66
C ARG A 24 12.20 -0.83 -4.44
N GLU A 25 12.10 0.49 -4.58
CA GLU A 25 11.63 1.34 -3.49
C GLU A 25 10.16 1.12 -3.16
N VAL A 26 9.29 1.01 -4.16
CA VAL A 26 7.86 0.65 -3.97
C VAL A 26 7.76 -0.71 -3.25
N ALA A 27 8.51 -1.71 -3.71
CA ALA A 27 8.56 -3.03 -3.08
C ALA A 27 9.07 -2.98 -1.64
N ARG A 28 10.07 -2.13 -1.34
CA ARG A 28 10.59 -1.92 0.02
C ARG A 28 9.52 -1.31 0.94
N PHE A 29 8.79 -0.30 0.47
CA PHE A 29 7.71 0.32 1.25
C PHE A 29 6.57 -0.67 1.51
N LEU A 30 6.14 -1.43 0.49
CA LEU A 30 5.18 -2.51 0.68
C LEU A 30 5.69 -3.60 1.62
N GLY A 31 7.00 -3.91 1.59
CA GLY A 31 7.63 -4.84 2.52
C GLY A 31 7.48 -4.41 3.99
N ALA A 32 7.58 -3.11 4.30
CA ALA A 32 7.36 -2.60 5.65
C ALA A 32 5.89 -2.78 6.10
N LEU A 33 4.94 -2.54 5.19
CA LEU A 33 3.52 -2.79 5.44
C LEU A 33 3.23 -4.28 5.68
N ILE A 34 3.78 -5.15 4.83
CA ILE A 34 3.68 -6.63 4.95
C ILE A 34 4.24 -7.12 6.28
N LEU A 35 5.41 -6.62 6.71
CA LEU A 35 5.98 -6.99 8.01
C LEU A 35 5.07 -6.59 9.17
N SER A 36 4.43 -5.42 9.07
CA SER A 36 3.48 -4.94 10.09
C SER A 36 2.22 -5.80 10.14
N LEU A 37 1.69 -6.22 8.99
CA LEU A 37 0.57 -7.17 8.89
C LEU A 37 0.92 -8.57 9.42
N ARG A 38 2.13 -9.07 9.15
CA ARG A 38 2.60 -10.36 9.71
C ARG A 38 2.69 -10.29 11.24
N ARG A 39 3.17 -9.17 11.78
CA ARG A 39 3.21 -8.94 13.24
C ARG A 39 1.80 -8.90 13.83
N GLU A 40 0.88 -8.18 13.21
CA GLU A 40 -0.54 -8.16 13.58
C GLU A 40 -1.12 -9.58 13.63
N LEU A 41 -0.94 -10.37 12.57
CA LEU A 41 -1.40 -11.76 12.50
C LEU A 41 -0.82 -12.61 13.64
N SER A 42 0.47 -12.46 13.93
CA SER A 42 1.12 -13.15 15.05
C SER A 42 0.52 -12.75 16.40
N ASN A 43 0.29 -11.45 16.61
CA ASN A 43 -0.33 -10.91 17.82
C ASN A 43 -1.76 -11.46 18.03
N ARG A 44 -2.56 -11.52 16.97
CA ARG A 44 -3.90 -12.13 17.02
C ARG A 44 -3.86 -13.62 17.34
N LYS A 45 -2.91 -14.37 16.77
CA LYS A 45 -2.71 -15.80 17.11
C LYS A 45 -2.42 -15.99 18.60
N ILE A 46 -1.59 -15.13 19.19
CA ILE A 46 -1.29 -15.15 20.63
C ILE A 46 -2.55 -14.90 21.46
N LEU A 47 -3.34 -13.86 21.13
CA LEU A 47 -4.59 -13.57 21.85
C LEU A 47 -5.60 -14.72 21.74
N ARG A 48 -5.78 -15.30 20.54
CA ARG A 48 -6.68 -16.45 20.35
C ARG A 48 -6.23 -17.67 21.16
N GLY A 49 -4.92 -17.83 21.35
CA GLY A 49 -4.33 -18.87 22.21
C GLY A 49 -4.43 -18.58 23.72
N GLY A 50 -5.10 -17.51 24.15
CA GLY A 50 -5.23 -17.12 25.55
C GLY A 50 -4.02 -16.36 26.12
N GLY A 51 -3.06 -15.98 25.26
CA GLY A 51 -1.94 -15.13 25.64
C GLY A 51 -2.35 -13.66 25.85
N SER A 52 -1.43 -12.86 26.39
CA SER A 52 -1.61 -11.42 26.55
C SER A 52 -0.73 -10.67 25.56
N VAL A 53 -1.30 -9.68 24.88
CA VAL A 53 -0.60 -8.79 23.96
C VAL A 53 -0.93 -7.34 24.33
N PRO A 54 0.07 -6.44 24.41
CA PRO A 54 -0.19 -5.02 24.64
C PRO A 54 -1.13 -4.41 23.61
N ARG A 55 -2.06 -3.54 24.02
CA ARG A 55 -3.03 -2.91 23.10
C ARG A 55 -2.37 -2.10 21.98
N ASN A 56 -1.23 -1.48 22.24
CA ASN A 56 -0.47 -0.71 21.26
C ASN A 56 0.38 -1.57 20.30
N ALA A 57 0.34 -2.90 20.44
CA ALA A 57 1.03 -3.80 19.52
C ALA A 57 0.21 -4.10 18.25
N PHE A 58 -1.08 -3.76 18.25
CA PHE A 58 -1.96 -3.95 17.10
C PHE A 58 -1.81 -2.83 16.08
N LEU A 59 -1.87 -3.19 14.80
CA LEU A 59 -1.79 -2.23 13.71
C LEU A 59 -3.04 -1.36 13.68
N SER A 60 -2.87 -0.05 13.87
CA SER A 60 -3.98 0.89 13.74
C SER A 60 -4.25 1.26 12.28
N SER A 61 -5.46 1.73 11.98
CA SER A 61 -5.79 2.23 10.62
C SER A 61 -4.94 3.43 10.23
N SER A 62 -4.55 4.27 11.19
CA SER A 62 -3.64 5.40 10.96
C SER A 62 -2.23 4.91 10.60
N ASP A 63 -1.68 3.95 11.33
CA ASP A 63 -0.36 3.38 11.05
C ASP A 63 -0.33 2.70 9.67
N PHE A 64 -1.41 1.99 9.32
CA PHE A 64 -1.55 1.40 7.98
C PHE A 64 -1.53 2.45 6.88
N ASN A 65 -2.31 3.53 7.03
CA ASN A 65 -2.31 4.63 6.07
C ASN A 65 -0.93 5.29 5.96
N THR A 66 -0.22 5.44 7.08
CA THR A 66 1.13 6.00 7.14
C THR A 66 2.13 5.13 6.38
N LEU A 67 2.05 3.80 6.55
CA LEU A 67 2.90 2.84 5.83
C LEU A 67 2.54 2.75 4.33
N LEU A 68 1.27 2.94 3.98
CA LEU A 68 0.79 2.88 2.60
C LEU A 68 1.06 4.17 1.83
N TRP A 69 1.07 5.34 2.49
CA TRP A 69 1.31 6.63 1.87
C TRP A 69 2.57 6.68 0.97
N PRO A 70 3.79 6.28 1.42
CA PRO A 70 4.97 6.35 0.57
C PRO A 70 4.89 5.42 -0.64
N VAL A 71 4.15 4.30 -0.55
CA VAL A 71 3.87 3.43 -1.71
C VAL A 71 3.08 4.22 -2.75
N VAL A 72 1.98 4.84 -2.32
CA VAL A 72 1.06 5.58 -3.17
C VAL A 72 1.75 6.76 -3.86
N GLN A 73 2.54 7.54 -3.11
CA GLN A 73 3.30 8.66 -3.67
C GLN A 73 4.33 8.19 -4.69
N ARG A 74 4.98 7.04 -4.46
CA ARG A 74 6.00 6.52 -5.35
C ARG A 74 5.46 5.94 -6.65
N LEU A 75 4.17 5.61 -6.72
CA LEU A 75 3.51 5.19 -7.96
C LEU A 75 3.32 6.33 -8.96
N ASP A 76 3.37 7.58 -8.50
CA ASP A 76 3.29 8.77 -9.35
C ASP A 76 4.68 9.26 -9.84
N ASP A 77 5.76 8.51 -9.56
CA ASP A 77 7.11 8.84 -10.03
C ASP A 77 7.23 8.73 -11.58
N PRO A 78 7.83 9.74 -12.25
CA PRO A 78 7.92 9.76 -13.71
C PRO A 78 8.87 8.72 -14.32
N ASP A 79 9.84 8.21 -13.57
CA ASP A 79 10.77 7.18 -14.01
C ASP A 79 10.15 5.77 -13.89
N LEU A 80 9.03 5.61 -13.17
CA LEU A 80 8.32 4.33 -13.08
C LEU A 80 7.57 4.01 -14.38
N ASN A 81 7.67 2.76 -14.83
CA ASN A 81 6.94 2.27 -15.98
C ASN A 81 5.42 2.44 -15.77
N ARG A 82 4.79 3.26 -16.62
CA ARG A 82 3.36 3.59 -16.52
C ARG A 82 2.42 2.38 -16.51
N LYS A 83 2.78 1.28 -17.18
CA LYS A 83 1.97 0.06 -17.18
C LYS A 83 2.03 -0.64 -15.82
N VAL A 84 3.23 -0.72 -15.23
CA VAL A 84 3.45 -1.28 -13.89
C VAL A 84 2.76 -0.40 -12.84
N ALA A 85 3.00 0.92 -12.89
CA ALA A 85 2.37 1.89 -11.99
C ALA A 85 0.85 1.76 -11.98
N ARG A 86 0.23 1.71 -13.17
CA ARG A 86 -1.22 1.56 -13.32
C ARG A 86 -1.73 0.25 -12.73
N LYS A 87 -1.09 -0.87 -13.07
CA LYS A 87 -1.51 -2.20 -12.60
C LYS A 87 -1.42 -2.33 -11.09
N VAL A 88 -0.33 -1.84 -10.49
CA VAL A 88 -0.15 -1.81 -9.03
C VAL A 88 -1.18 -0.89 -8.38
N LEU A 89 -1.40 0.31 -8.94
CA LEU A 89 -2.40 1.24 -8.43
C LEU A 89 -3.82 0.66 -8.46
N GLU A 90 -4.21 0.01 -9.56
CA GLU A 90 -5.51 -0.67 -9.68
C GLU A 90 -5.67 -1.76 -8.64
N ARG A 91 -4.62 -2.56 -8.38
CA ARG A 91 -4.66 -3.59 -7.33
C ARG A 91 -4.79 -2.97 -5.94
N LEU A 92 -4.04 -1.91 -5.64
CA LEU A 92 -4.16 -1.21 -4.36
C LEU A 92 -5.53 -0.55 -4.20
N LYS A 93 -6.12 0.00 -5.26
CA LYS A 93 -7.49 0.53 -5.25
C LYS A 93 -8.52 -0.54 -4.99
N TYR A 94 -8.35 -1.72 -5.55
CA TYR A 94 -9.22 -2.87 -5.25
C TYR A 94 -9.12 -3.26 -3.76
N LEU A 95 -7.93 -3.25 -3.17
CA LEU A 95 -7.71 -3.66 -1.78
C LEU A 95 -8.14 -2.61 -0.75
N ALA A 96 -7.89 -1.33 -1.01
CA ALA A 96 -8.00 -0.25 -0.03
C ALA A 96 -8.97 0.89 -0.44
N GLY A 97 -9.49 0.86 -1.67
CA GLY A 97 -10.54 1.74 -2.17
C GLY A 97 -10.24 3.21 -2.01
N TRP A 98 -11.17 3.92 -1.38
CA TRP A 98 -11.12 5.36 -1.12
C TRP A 98 -9.83 5.79 -0.41
N ARG A 99 -9.19 4.93 0.40
CA ARG A 99 -7.92 5.24 1.07
C ARG A 99 -6.83 5.58 0.06
N ILE A 100 -6.83 4.96 -1.11
CA ILE A 100 -5.85 5.28 -2.16
C ILE A 100 -6.08 6.68 -2.70
N ASP A 101 -7.34 7.04 -3.02
CA ASP A 101 -7.65 8.36 -3.53
C ASP A 101 -7.38 9.46 -2.50
N TYR A 102 -7.66 9.16 -1.23
CA TYR A 102 -7.31 10.01 -0.10
C TYR A 102 -5.79 10.17 0.05
N LEU A 103 -5.00 9.09 0.03
CA LEU A 103 -3.56 9.16 0.21
C LEU A 103 -2.84 9.87 -0.95
N ARG A 104 -3.41 9.84 -2.16
CA ARG A 104 -2.90 10.59 -3.32
C ARG A 104 -3.16 12.09 -3.22
N SER A 105 -4.25 12.50 -2.56
CA SER A 105 -4.55 13.92 -2.36
C SER A 105 -3.74 14.55 -1.21
N CYS A 106 -3.00 13.74 -0.44
CA CYS A 106 -2.18 14.19 0.67
C CYS A 106 -0.78 14.65 0.17
N PRO A 107 -0.45 15.95 0.25
CA PRO A 107 0.85 16.47 -0.20
C PRO A 107 2.00 16.14 0.76
N GLU A 108 1.68 15.86 2.02
CA GLU A 108 2.64 15.52 3.08
C GLU A 108 2.18 14.27 3.84
N ASP A 109 3.09 13.73 4.65
CA ASP A 109 2.83 12.56 5.51
C ASP A 109 1.53 12.74 6.32
N PRO A 110 0.57 11.79 6.23
CA PRO A 110 -0.70 11.85 6.94
C PRO A 110 -0.59 12.08 8.46
N GLN A 111 0.50 11.64 9.11
CA GLN A 111 0.70 11.86 10.55
C GLN A 111 1.11 13.29 10.91
N ARG A 112 1.57 14.08 9.94
CA ARG A 112 2.16 15.42 10.19
C ARG A 112 1.21 16.57 9.88
N SER A 113 0.16 16.33 9.12
CA SER A 113 -0.85 17.34 8.83
C SER A 113 -1.86 17.44 9.96
N THR A 114 -2.47 18.61 10.18
CA THR A 114 -3.67 18.77 11.02
C THR A 114 -4.97 18.81 10.19
N GLU A 115 -4.85 18.92 8.86
CA GLU A 115 -5.99 18.98 7.93
C GLU A 115 -6.42 17.59 7.43
N TRP A 116 -5.58 16.58 7.64
CA TRP A 116 -5.78 15.23 7.12
C TRP A 116 -7.04 14.52 7.62
N GLU A 117 -7.47 14.75 8.87
CA GLU A 117 -8.67 14.11 9.43
C GLU A 117 -9.93 14.57 8.68
N LYS A 118 -10.00 15.87 8.36
CA LYS A 118 -11.11 16.44 7.56
C LYS A 118 -11.10 15.88 6.14
N THR A 119 -9.94 15.81 5.49
CA THR A 119 -9.82 15.24 4.14
C THR A 119 -10.20 13.76 4.13
N ARG A 120 -9.77 12.99 5.14
CA ARG A 120 -10.15 11.58 5.32
C ARG A 120 -11.67 11.44 5.42
N GLU A 121 -12.30 12.21 6.30
CA GLU A 121 -13.76 12.17 6.50
C GLU A 121 -14.54 12.49 5.23
N VAL A 122 -14.09 13.44 4.42
CA VAL A 122 -14.71 13.77 3.13
C VAL A 122 -14.63 12.59 2.17
N HIS A 123 -13.44 12.01 1.98
CA HIS A 123 -13.27 10.87 1.08
C HIS A 123 -14.09 9.65 1.53
N GLU A 124 -14.14 9.40 2.84
CA GLU A 124 -14.92 8.32 3.42
C GLU A 124 -16.43 8.55 3.24
N ALA A 125 -16.92 9.78 3.46
CA ALA A 125 -18.32 10.14 3.24
C ALA A 125 -18.72 10.03 1.76
N VAL A 126 -17.84 10.44 0.84
CA VAL A 126 -18.06 10.29 -0.61
C VAL A 126 -18.13 8.81 -0.99
N ALA A 127 -17.22 7.98 -0.47
CA ALA A 127 -17.22 6.54 -0.73
C ALA A 127 -18.51 5.87 -0.23
N ARG A 128 -18.95 6.23 0.99
CA ARG A 128 -20.23 5.77 1.56
C ARG A 128 -21.43 6.23 0.72
N GLY A 129 -21.46 7.50 0.31
CA GLY A 129 -22.53 8.05 -0.52
C GLY A 129 -22.58 7.46 -1.94
N ALA A 130 -21.44 7.02 -2.47
CA ALA A 130 -21.33 6.34 -3.77
C ALA A 130 -21.69 4.85 -3.70
N GLY A 131 -22.02 4.30 -2.52
CA GLY A 131 -22.34 2.89 -2.35
C GLY A 131 -21.15 1.96 -2.65
N GLN A 132 -19.91 2.41 -2.43
CA GLN A 132 -18.76 1.54 -2.60
C GLN A 132 -18.86 0.33 -1.66
N THR A 133 -18.61 -0.86 -2.20
CA THR A 133 -18.51 -2.09 -1.42
C THR A 133 -17.32 -2.02 -0.46
N GLU A 134 -17.50 -2.55 0.74
CA GLU A 134 -16.48 -2.64 1.76
C GLU A 134 -15.20 -3.33 1.23
N THR A 135 -14.07 -2.64 1.32
CA THR A 135 -12.81 -3.15 0.78
C THR A 135 -12.17 -4.18 1.70
N LEU A 136 -11.16 -4.91 1.22
CA LEU A 136 -10.46 -5.89 2.05
C LEU A 136 -9.78 -5.23 3.26
N VAL A 137 -9.30 -3.99 3.10
CA VAL A 137 -8.72 -3.19 4.20
C VAL A 137 -9.79 -2.73 5.19
N ASP A 138 -10.98 -2.34 4.72
CA ASP A 138 -12.11 -2.01 5.61
C ASP A 138 -12.51 -3.22 6.44
N GLN A 139 -12.74 -4.36 5.79
CA GLN A 139 -13.06 -5.63 6.45
C GLN A 139 -11.96 -6.04 7.44
N PHE A 140 -10.68 -5.82 7.10
CA PHE A 140 -9.57 -6.13 8.00
C PHE A 140 -9.61 -5.30 9.28
N PHE A 141 -9.90 -4.00 9.18
CA PHE A 141 -9.99 -3.13 10.35
C PHE A 141 -11.25 -3.36 11.15
N ASP A 142 -12.37 -3.72 10.53
CA ASP A 142 -13.56 -4.12 11.27
C ASP A 142 -13.41 -5.50 11.92
N SER A 143 -12.71 -6.41 11.27
CA SER A 143 -12.45 -7.74 11.82
C SER A 143 -11.47 -7.77 12.99
N THR A 144 -10.66 -6.70 13.19
CA THR A 144 -9.85 -6.53 14.41
C THR A 144 -10.68 -6.72 15.68
N LYS A 145 -11.97 -6.36 15.64
CA LYS A 145 -12.91 -6.48 16.75
C LYS A 145 -13.25 -7.94 17.08
N ASN A 146 -13.18 -8.83 16.08
CA ASN A 146 -13.60 -10.23 16.16
C ASN A 146 -12.46 -11.25 15.94
N TYR A 147 -11.21 -10.78 15.82
CA TYR A 147 -10.03 -11.60 15.54
C TYR A 147 -10.15 -12.50 14.29
N ASP A 148 -10.81 -12.02 13.24
CA ASP A 148 -10.85 -12.77 11.98
C ASP A 148 -9.44 -12.81 11.37
N MET A 149 -8.94 -14.04 11.20
CA MET A 149 -7.62 -14.32 10.67
C MET A 149 -7.65 -14.47 9.15
N GLU A 150 -8.78 -14.86 8.57
CA GLU A 150 -8.91 -15.17 7.15
C GLU A 150 -8.74 -13.91 6.31
N ILE A 151 -9.41 -12.82 6.71
CA ILE A 151 -9.29 -11.52 6.03
C ILE A 151 -7.85 -10.99 6.10
N ALA A 152 -7.18 -11.14 7.24
CA ALA A 152 -5.82 -10.67 7.42
C ALA A 152 -4.81 -11.51 6.60
N GLU A 153 -4.98 -12.82 6.54
CA GLU A 153 -4.17 -13.72 5.70
C GLU A 153 -4.39 -13.45 4.20
N LYS A 154 -5.64 -13.19 3.80
CA LYS A 154 -5.97 -12.81 2.42
C LYS A 154 -5.34 -11.49 2.03
N LEU A 155 -5.44 -10.46 2.88
CA LEU A 155 -4.82 -9.15 2.62
C LEU A 155 -3.31 -9.26 2.51
N LEU A 156 -2.68 -10.05 3.38
CA LEU A 156 -1.25 -10.31 3.33
C LEU A 156 -0.84 -10.96 2.00
N GLY A 157 -1.53 -12.03 1.58
CA GLY A 157 -1.21 -12.73 0.33
C GLY A 157 -1.36 -11.85 -0.91
N GLU A 158 -2.38 -10.99 -0.93
CA GLU A 158 -2.60 -10.02 -2.00
C GLU A 158 -1.46 -8.99 -2.10
N LEU A 159 -0.97 -8.47 -0.98
CA LEU A 159 0.13 -7.52 -0.97
C LEU A 159 1.47 -8.19 -1.33
N GLU A 160 1.69 -9.43 -0.91
CA GLU A 160 2.85 -10.23 -1.30
C GLU A 160 2.88 -10.49 -2.81
N ALA A 161 1.72 -10.75 -3.42
CA ALA A 161 1.60 -10.90 -4.88
C ALA A 161 1.97 -9.60 -5.63
N VAL A 162 1.56 -8.43 -5.11
CA VAL A 162 1.95 -7.13 -5.67
C VAL A 162 3.46 -6.93 -5.60
N VAL A 163 4.10 -7.30 -4.49
CA VAL A 163 5.57 -7.21 -4.35
C VAL A 163 6.28 -8.14 -5.34
N ALA A 164 5.82 -9.38 -5.48
CA ALA A 164 6.38 -10.32 -6.45
C ALA A 164 6.32 -9.77 -7.88
N GLU A 165 5.20 -9.14 -8.24
CA GLU A 165 5.05 -8.47 -9.54
C GLU A 165 5.98 -7.27 -9.71
N LEU A 166 6.24 -6.49 -8.66
CA LEU A 166 7.20 -5.38 -8.71
C LEU A 166 8.65 -5.86 -8.88
N GLN A 167 8.94 -7.14 -8.63
CA GLN A 167 10.27 -7.73 -8.71
C GLN A 167 10.50 -8.59 -9.97
N SER A 168 9.44 -8.97 -10.69
CA SER A 168 9.51 -9.74 -11.95
C SER A 168 9.86 -8.89 -13.16
#